data_AF-A0A1M5WV92-F1
#
_entry.id   AF-A0A1M5WV92-F1
#
_cell.length_a   1.000
_cell.length_b   1.000
_cell.length_c   1.000
_cell.angle_alpha   90.00
_cell.angle_beta   90.00
_cell.angle_gamma   90.00
#
_symmetry.space_group_name_H-M   'P 1'
#
loop_
_entity.id
_entity.type
_entity.pdbx_description
1 polymer ?
#
loop_
_entity_poly.entity_id
_entity_poly.type
_entity_poly.pdbx_seq_one_letter_code
_entity_poly.pdbx_strand_id
1 'polypeptide(L)'
;MIGFFRPFWSYNILAMESWLKTMSEQGFQLADFNSRTRRFYFVKAFHSQPSMYRISYAKQNVLPPALIKDGWQKVVHKGKWHILQHEQSNEIATYPEREGVIRRNKRLMYLFTTLLIYFSFALLPLVFMFMLFIATGEFNVSIVGNPFAVIIGMMVPVLLSVYACYSLVKLNKANKQLLFGKEKGIYKWRRKSYKKQANFSRGKLAWKYAPDRLEAWLENMALAGNELIAVSRFGARFYFRRTKPKHIRYCVDYQNHLDDAYFDLHRQAGWTLLYSQTGFLDKWSIWAKVYEQGEAVPQLYYDEGHKLKHARRVTMTHLAFLIPAILVYVYIFRDFALYNGDTFKLLVFGIIIIQFTAFFIQSSLYYKRMKKKVERY
;
A
#
# COMPACT_ATOMS: atom_id res chain seq x y z
N MET A 1 -5.02 22.36 35.33
CA MET A 1 -5.10 21.36 34.23
C MET A 1 -4.57 22.02 32.96
N ILE A 2 -3.59 21.42 32.28
CA ILE A 2 -2.94 22.02 31.10
C ILE A 2 -3.46 21.34 29.82
N GLY A 3 -3.90 22.14 28.85
CA GLY A 3 -4.45 21.65 27.59
C GLY A 3 -3.48 21.78 26.42
N PHE A 4 -3.23 20.69 25.70
CA PHE A 4 -2.40 20.68 24.49
C PHE A 4 -3.25 20.40 23.24
N PHE A 5 -3.15 21.27 22.22
CA PHE A 5 -3.82 21.08 20.94
C PHE A 5 -2.97 20.22 20.00
N ARG A 6 -3.54 19.12 19.49
CA ARG A 6 -2.87 18.18 18.58
C ARG A 6 -3.74 17.93 17.35
N PRO A 7 -3.62 18.78 16.30
CA PRO A 7 -4.36 18.57 15.07
C PRO A 7 -3.92 17.24 14.42
N PHE A 8 -4.88 16.53 13.82
CA PHE A 8 -4.63 15.25 13.14
C PHE A 8 -3.97 14.16 14.02
N TRP A 9 -4.08 14.24 15.35
CA TRP A 9 -3.54 13.22 16.27
C TRP A 9 -3.96 11.79 15.87
N SER A 10 -5.21 11.63 15.42
CA SER A 10 -5.77 10.33 15.01
C SER A 10 -5.12 9.73 13.74
N TYR A 11 -4.33 10.51 13.01
CA TYR A 11 -3.58 10.04 11.83
C TYR A 11 -2.21 9.51 12.21
N ASN A 12 -1.71 9.76 13.42
CA ASN A 12 -0.38 9.31 13.84
C ASN A 12 -0.40 8.80 15.27
N ILE A 13 -1.10 7.69 15.47
CA ILE A 13 -1.29 7.08 16.79
C ILE A 13 0.03 6.75 17.46
N LEU A 14 1.01 6.20 16.73
CA LEU A 14 2.29 5.82 17.34
C LEU A 14 3.06 7.01 17.88
N ALA A 15 3.13 8.12 17.13
CA ALA A 15 3.76 9.33 17.64
C ALA A 15 3.00 9.92 18.82
N MET A 16 1.66 9.77 18.83
CA MET A 16 0.84 10.19 19.97
C MET A 16 1.09 9.32 21.20
N GLU A 17 1.21 8.01 21.06
CA GLU A 17 1.58 7.09 22.15
C GLU A 17 2.95 7.43 22.71
N SER A 18 3.95 7.63 21.85
CA SER A 18 5.29 8.08 22.28
C SER A 18 5.26 9.43 22.97
N TRP A 19 4.48 10.38 22.44
CA TRP A 19 4.33 11.69 23.06
C TRP A 19 3.65 11.60 24.44
N LEU A 20 2.58 10.80 24.59
CA LEU A 20 1.92 10.57 25.88
C LEU A 20 2.88 9.96 26.89
N LYS A 21 3.72 9.01 26.45
CA LYS A 21 4.80 8.46 27.27
C LYS A 21 5.75 9.55 27.75
N THR A 22 6.26 10.39 26.84
CA THR A 22 7.16 11.50 27.20
C THR A 22 6.49 12.49 28.16
N MET A 23 5.20 12.78 27.99
CA MET A 23 4.45 13.62 28.93
C MET A 23 4.40 12.99 30.33
N SER A 24 4.20 11.67 30.43
CA SER A 24 4.21 10.97 31.72
C SER A 24 5.59 10.92 32.38
N GLU A 25 6.66 10.77 31.58
CA GLU A 25 8.05 10.85 32.04
C GLU A 25 8.38 12.25 32.58
N GLN A 26 7.71 13.29 32.07
CA GLN A 26 7.81 14.68 32.55
C GLN A 26 6.90 14.99 33.75
N GLY A 27 6.22 14.00 34.32
CA GLY A 27 5.32 14.19 35.47
C GLY A 27 3.91 14.65 35.12
N PHE A 28 3.52 14.59 33.84
CA PHE A 28 2.15 14.91 33.41
C PHE A 28 1.33 13.64 33.17
N GLN A 29 0.29 13.45 33.97
CA GLN A 29 -0.69 12.38 33.77
C GLN A 29 -1.87 12.87 32.94
N LEU A 30 -2.31 12.03 32.00
CA LEU A 30 -3.44 12.34 31.14
C LEU A 30 -4.74 12.26 31.95
N ALA A 31 -5.48 13.37 32.02
CA ALA A 31 -6.72 13.46 32.79
C ALA A 31 -7.97 13.39 31.91
N ASP A 32 -7.97 14.07 30.77
CA ASP A 32 -9.07 13.97 29.81
C ASP A 32 -8.58 14.23 28.37
N PHE A 33 -9.43 13.91 27.42
CA PHE A 33 -9.18 14.11 26.01
C PHE A 33 -10.49 14.52 25.32
N ASN A 34 -10.44 15.56 24.48
CA ASN A 34 -11.56 15.96 23.63
C ASN A 34 -11.27 15.66 22.16
N SER A 35 -12.02 14.72 21.61
CA SER A 35 -11.84 14.26 20.22
C SER A 35 -12.26 15.26 19.16
N ARG A 36 -13.25 16.12 19.44
CA ARG A 36 -13.76 17.12 18.50
C ARG A 36 -12.85 18.33 18.44
N THR A 37 -12.45 18.86 19.60
CA THR A 37 -11.52 20.01 19.68
C THR A 37 -10.05 19.62 19.54
N ARG A 38 -9.76 18.31 19.53
CA ARG A 38 -8.40 17.74 19.39
C ARG A 38 -7.44 18.20 20.50
N ARG A 39 -7.97 18.37 21.71
CA ARG A 39 -7.22 18.81 22.90
C ARG A 39 -7.05 17.67 23.89
N PHE A 40 -5.86 17.58 24.47
CA PHE A 40 -5.51 16.63 25.52
C PHE A 40 -5.23 17.40 26.80
N TYR A 41 -5.80 16.96 27.92
CA TYR A 41 -5.75 17.65 29.20
C TYR A 41 -4.94 16.84 30.21
N PHE A 42 -4.00 17.49 30.87
CA PHE A 42 -3.08 16.86 31.81
C PHE A 42 -3.14 17.49 33.19
N VAL A 43 -2.84 16.67 34.19
CA VAL A 43 -2.62 17.06 35.59
C VAL A 43 -1.17 16.72 35.95
N LYS A 44 -0.52 17.62 36.68
CA LYS A 44 0.86 17.40 37.15
C LYS A 44 0.80 16.46 38.36
N ALA A 45 1.43 15.30 38.26
CA ALA A 45 1.48 14.32 39.33
C ALA A 45 2.82 14.44 40.08
N PHE A 46 2.76 14.47 41.41
CA PHE A 46 3.96 14.58 42.28
C PHE A 46 4.83 13.31 42.25
N HIS A 47 4.22 12.14 42.00
CA HIS A 47 4.89 10.86 41.83
C HIS A 47 4.37 10.21 40.54
N SER A 48 5.03 10.45 39.42
CA SER A 48 4.64 9.89 38.13
C SER A 48 5.60 8.78 37.74
N GLN A 49 5.14 7.53 37.78
CA GLN A 49 5.89 6.43 37.18
C GLN A 49 5.79 6.50 35.65
N PRO A 50 6.88 6.21 34.92
CA PRO A 50 6.84 6.17 33.47
C PRO A 50 5.80 5.14 33.05
N SER A 51 4.81 5.59 32.29
CA SER A 51 3.66 4.77 31.93
C SER A 51 3.59 4.59 30.43
N MET A 52 3.34 3.36 29.97
CA MET A 52 3.13 3.08 28.57
C MET A 52 1.67 3.37 28.20
N TYR A 53 1.47 4.20 27.17
CA TYR A 53 0.15 4.50 26.65
C TYR A 53 -0.13 3.74 25.35
N ARG A 54 -1.38 3.29 25.21
CA ARG A 54 -1.91 2.70 23.98
C ARG A 54 -3.25 3.32 23.61
N ILE A 55 -3.41 3.64 22.34
CA ILE A 55 -4.66 4.19 21.82
C ILE A 55 -5.36 3.13 20.99
N SER A 56 -6.58 2.77 21.39
CA SER A 56 -7.43 1.83 20.66
C SER A 56 -8.72 2.49 20.18
N TYR A 57 -9.35 1.86 19.18
CA TYR A 57 -10.61 2.33 18.59
C TYR A 57 -11.63 1.20 18.57
N ALA A 58 -12.55 1.19 19.52
CA ALA A 58 -13.52 0.10 19.70
C ALA A 58 -14.92 0.65 20.01
N LYS A 59 -15.96 -0.07 19.55
CA LYS A 59 -17.35 0.26 19.91
C LYS A 59 -17.68 -0.12 21.35
N GLN A 60 -17.07 -1.19 21.85
CA GLN A 60 -17.30 -1.69 23.20
C GLN A 60 -16.48 -0.88 24.21
N ASN A 61 -17.10 -0.58 25.35
CA ASN A 61 -16.46 0.15 26.45
C ASN A 61 -15.87 -0.80 27.52
N VAL A 62 -15.94 -2.11 27.31
CA VAL A 62 -15.37 -3.09 28.25
C VAL A 62 -14.01 -3.53 27.72
N LEU A 63 -13.00 -3.50 28.59
CA LEU A 63 -11.67 -4.06 28.30
C LEU A 63 -11.75 -5.60 28.35
N PRO A 64 -11.16 -6.31 27.37
CA PRO A 64 -11.00 -7.76 27.45
C PRO A 64 -10.36 -8.20 28.78
N PRO A 65 -10.87 -9.26 29.44
CA PRO A 65 -10.33 -9.72 30.72
C PRO A 65 -8.82 -10.03 30.70
N ALA A 66 -8.32 -10.53 29.56
CA ALA A 66 -6.89 -10.79 29.36
C ALA A 66 -6.02 -9.53 29.50
N LEU A 67 -6.50 -8.37 29.02
CA LEU A 67 -5.75 -7.11 29.12
C LEU A 67 -5.75 -6.55 30.55
N ILE A 68 -6.86 -6.71 31.27
CA ILE A 68 -6.95 -6.31 32.68
C ILE A 68 -6.00 -7.17 33.52
N LYS A 69 -5.96 -8.49 33.25
CA LYS A 69 -5.05 -9.43 33.92
C LYS A 69 -3.57 -9.09 33.69
N ASP A 70 -3.23 -8.57 32.52
CA ASP A 70 -1.89 -8.11 32.17
C ASP A 70 -1.55 -6.69 32.68
N GLY A 71 -2.44 -6.07 33.47
CA GLY A 71 -2.21 -4.78 34.11
C GLY A 71 -2.58 -3.55 33.25
N TRP A 72 -3.27 -3.72 32.13
CA TRP A 72 -3.77 -2.59 31.34
C TRP A 72 -4.99 -1.96 32.01
N GLN A 73 -4.91 -0.65 32.25
CA GLN A 73 -6.00 0.15 32.78
C GLN A 73 -6.50 1.17 31.78
N LYS A 74 -7.79 1.51 31.83
CA LYS A 74 -8.38 2.54 30.98
C LYS A 74 -8.27 3.89 31.69
N VAL A 75 -7.57 4.83 31.07
CA VAL A 75 -7.39 6.19 31.61
C VAL A 75 -8.51 7.11 31.12
N VAL A 76 -8.76 7.11 29.82
CA VAL A 76 -9.74 8.02 29.21
C VAL A 76 -10.53 7.30 28.12
N HIS A 77 -11.82 7.60 28.07
CA HIS A 77 -12.73 7.16 27.01
C HIS A 77 -13.55 8.32 26.48
N LYS A 78 -13.59 8.48 25.15
CA LYS A 78 -14.57 9.34 24.46
C LYS A 78 -15.05 8.69 23.16
N GLY A 79 -16.34 8.37 23.13
CA GLY A 79 -17.02 7.85 21.95
C GLY A 79 -16.54 6.46 21.56
N LYS A 80 -15.64 6.37 20.58
CA LYS A 80 -15.05 5.09 20.14
C LYS A 80 -13.54 5.02 20.43
N TRP A 81 -12.98 6.06 21.03
CA TRP A 81 -11.56 6.14 21.37
C TRP A 81 -11.35 5.77 22.82
N HIS A 82 -10.41 4.86 23.05
CA HIS A 82 -9.98 4.46 24.38
C HIS A 82 -8.46 4.67 24.48
N ILE A 83 -8.02 5.34 25.54
CA ILE A 83 -6.61 5.49 25.87
C ILE A 83 -6.35 4.61 27.09
N LEU A 84 -5.50 3.62 26.88
CA LEU A 84 -5.09 2.62 27.86
C LEU A 84 -3.70 2.99 28.38
N GLN A 85 -3.45 2.70 29.65
CA GLN A 85 -2.19 2.89 30.32
C GLN A 85 -1.76 1.57 30.94
N HIS A 86 -0.46 1.34 30.94
CA HIS A 86 0.19 0.22 31.59
C HIS A 86 1.39 0.75 32.38
N GLU A 87 1.48 0.34 33.64
CA GLU A 87 2.60 0.69 34.52
C GLU A 87 3.78 -0.23 34.20
N GLN A 88 4.92 0.38 33.90
CA GLN A 88 6.03 -0.26 33.20
C GLN A 88 6.77 -1.35 34.02
N SER A 89 6.31 -1.72 35.22
CA SER A 89 6.99 -2.69 36.11
C SER A 89 6.73 -4.16 35.77
N ASN A 90 5.73 -4.48 34.96
CA ASN A 90 5.36 -5.87 34.64
C ASN A 90 5.69 -6.23 33.17
N GLU A 91 6.20 -7.44 32.93
CA GLU A 91 6.43 -7.98 31.58
C GLU A 91 5.10 -8.06 30.81
N ILE A 92 5.03 -7.44 29.64
CA ILE A 92 3.79 -7.37 28.84
C ILE A 92 3.70 -8.62 27.95
N ALA A 93 2.80 -9.53 28.28
CA ALA A 93 2.49 -10.69 27.44
C ALA A 93 1.49 -10.34 26.32
N THR A 94 0.47 -9.52 26.61
CA THR A 94 -0.63 -9.21 25.68
C THR A 94 -0.70 -7.73 25.35
N TYR A 95 -0.81 -7.42 24.06
CA TYR A 95 -1.01 -6.05 23.57
C TYR A 95 -2.46 -5.82 23.12
N PRO A 96 -3.02 -4.61 23.34
CA PRO A 96 -4.35 -4.28 22.86
C PRO A 96 -4.41 -4.29 21.32
N GLU A 97 -5.50 -4.85 20.79
CA GLU A 97 -5.71 -4.98 19.35
C GLU A 97 -5.78 -3.62 18.63
N ARG A 98 -5.12 -3.55 17.47
CA ARG A 98 -5.02 -2.34 16.63
C ARG A 98 -5.98 -2.31 15.46
N GLU A 99 -6.75 -3.39 15.29
CA GLU A 99 -7.56 -3.62 14.09
C GLU A 99 -8.62 -2.52 13.92
N GLY A 100 -9.25 -2.08 15.01
CA GLY A 100 -10.27 -1.04 14.98
C GLY A 100 -9.77 0.32 14.46
N VAL A 101 -8.53 0.70 14.80
CA VAL A 101 -7.88 1.91 14.29
C VAL A 101 -7.65 1.77 12.79
N ILE A 102 -7.09 0.64 12.36
CA ILE A 102 -6.80 0.36 10.96
C ILE A 102 -8.10 0.38 10.14
N ARG A 103 -9.17 -0.24 10.65
CA ARG A 103 -10.50 -0.25 10.02
C ARG A 103 -11.10 1.15 9.89
N ARG A 104 -10.96 2.01 10.91
CA ARG A 104 -11.34 3.42 10.82
C ARG A 104 -10.55 4.15 9.73
N ASN A 105 -9.23 4.01 9.74
CA ASN A 105 -8.38 4.69 8.76
C ASN A 105 -8.66 4.22 7.32
N LYS A 106 -8.94 2.93 7.10
CA LYS A 106 -9.40 2.41 5.81
C LYS A 106 -10.69 3.09 5.36
N ARG A 107 -11.69 3.23 6.23
CA ARG A 107 -12.94 3.97 5.93
C ARG A 107 -12.69 5.42 5.53
N LEU A 108 -11.82 6.13 6.27
CA LEU A 108 -11.43 7.50 5.89
C LEU A 108 -10.68 7.55 4.56
N MET A 109 -9.83 6.57 4.27
CA MET A 109 -9.17 6.48 2.98
C MET A 109 -10.18 6.31 1.84
N TYR A 110 -11.18 5.43 1.98
CA TYR A 110 -12.24 5.28 0.96
C TYR A 110 -13.01 6.58 0.75
N LEU A 111 -13.34 7.30 1.82
CA LEU A 111 -13.99 8.62 1.74
C LEU A 111 -13.13 9.61 0.94
N PHE A 112 -11.85 9.77 1.30
CA PHE A 112 -10.95 10.69 0.60
C PHE A 112 -10.66 10.28 -0.84
N THR A 113 -10.59 8.98 -1.14
CA THR A 113 -10.49 8.49 -2.51
C THR A 113 -11.72 8.85 -3.32
N THR A 114 -12.92 8.67 -2.76
CA THR A 114 -14.18 9.02 -3.43
C THR A 114 -14.26 10.52 -3.70
N LEU A 115 -13.91 11.35 -2.71
CA LEU A 115 -13.83 12.80 -2.86
C LEU A 115 -12.82 13.21 -3.94
N LEU A 116 -11.65 12.57 -3.97
CA LEU A 116 -10.62 12.87 -4.97
C LEU A 116 -11.07 12.50 -6.38
N ILE A 117 -11.76 11.37 -6.55
CA ILE A 117 -12.35 10.99 -7.83
C ILE A 117 -13.39 12.03 -8.25
N TYR A 118 -14.30 12.39 -7.35
CA TYR A 118 -15.33 13.42 -7.59
C TYR A 118 -14.72 14.76 -8.02
N PHE A 119 -13.73 15.27 -7.28
CA PHE A 119 -13.06 16.52 -7.65
C PHE A 119 -12.24 16.41 -8.93
N SER A 120 -11.69 15.24 -9.24
CA SER A 120 -10.99 15.01 -10.51
C SER A 120 -11.96 15.10 -11.69
N PHE A 121 -13.16 14.51 -11.57
CA PHE A 121 -14.22 14.67 -12.57
C PHE A 121 -14.72 16.12 -12.67
N ALA A 122 -14.87 16.83 -11.55
CA ALA A 122 -15.26 18.23 -11.54
C ALA A 122 -14.23 19.15 -12.22
N LEU A 123 -12.95 18.80 -12.16
CA LEU A 123 -11.85 19.54 -12.81
C LEU A 123 -11.64 19.14 -14.28
N LEU A 124 -12.23 18.04 -14.75
CA LEU A 124 -12.02 17.51 -16.11
C LEU A 124 -12.49 18.48 -17.21
N PRO A 125 -13.66 19.14 -17.12
CA PRO A 125 -14.06 20.16 -18.10
C PRO A 125 -13.09 21.34 -18.18
N LEU A 126 -12.46 21.71 -17.06
CA LEU A 126 -11.48 22.79 -17.01
C LEU A 126 -10.18 22.41 -17.71
N VAL A 127 -9.69 21.19 -17.46
CA VAL A 127 -8.54 20.64 -18.19
C VAL A 127 -8.85 20.57 -19.69
N PHE A 128 -10.07 20.15 -20.05
CA PHE A 128 -10.51 20.10 -21.45
C PHE A 128 -10.56 21.49 -22.09
N MET A 129 -11.13 22.49 -21.42
CA MET A 129 -11.14 23.88 -21.90
C MET A 129 -9.72 24.43 -22.07
N PHE A 130 -8.81 24.14 -21.13
CA PHE A 130 -7.42 24.57 -21.24
C PHE A 130 -6.69 23.88 -22.41
N MET A 131 -6.96 22.60 -22.65
CA MET A 131 -6.42 21.87 -23.80
C MET A 131 -6.96 22.42 -25.13
N LEU A 132 -8.26 22.72 -25.19
CA LEU A 132 -8.88 23.38 -26.35
C LEU A 132 -8.21 24.72 -26.63
N PHE A 133 -7.99 25.54 -25.60
CA PHE A 133 -7.29 26.82 -25.75
C PHE A 133 -5.89 26.66 -26.35
N ILE A 134 -5.09 25.72 -25.84
CA ILE A 134 -3.76 25.44 -26.40
C ILE A 134 -3.85 25.00 -27.86
N ALA A 135 -4.89 24.25 -28.23
CA ALA A 135 -5.06 23.71 -29.56
C ALA A 135 -5.56 24.74 -30.59
N THR A 136 -6.47 25.62 -30.20
CA THR A 136 -7.12 26.57 -31.13
C THR A 136 -6.48 27.96 -31.11
N GLY A 137 -5.74 28.33 -30.06
CA GLY A 137 -5.13 29.66 -29.90
C GLY A 137 -6.12 30.81 -29.69
N GLU A 138 -7.41 30.57 -29.84
CA GLU A 138 -8.49 31.56 -29.68
C GLU A 138 -9.24 31.35 -28.36
N PHE A 139 -9.48 32.44 -27.62
CA PHE A 139 -10.18 32.43 -26.35
C PHE A 139 -11.40 33.37 -26.38
N ASN A 140 -12.47 32.96 -27.07
CA ASN A 140 -13.76 33.66 -26.99
C ASN A 140 -14.63 33.07 -25.86
N VAL A 141 -14.16 33.20 -24.62
CA VAL A 141 -14.97 32.88 -23.44
C VAL A 141 -15.51 34.17 -22.85
N SER A 142 -16.77 34.49 -23.16
CA SER A 142 -17.49 35.55 -22.44
C SER A 142 -17.86 35.01 -21.06
N ILE A 143 -17.20 35.53 -20.02
CA ILE A 143 -17.56 35.21 -18.63
C ILE A 143 -18.89 35.91 -18.33
N VAL A 144 -20.00 35.21 -18.55
CA VAL A 144 -21.34 35.68 -18.16
C VAL A 144 -21.51 35.42 -16.65
N GLY A 145 -20.95 36.30 -15.80
CA GLY A 145 -21.16 36.20 -14.35
C GLY A 145 -20.07 36.81 -13.47
N ASN A 146 -20.24 36.67 -12.14
CA ASN A 146 -19.29 37.17 -11.14
C ASN A 146 -17.94 36.42 -11.26
N PRO A 147 -16.83 37.11 -11.60
CA PRO A 147 -15.53 36.48 -11.78
C PRO A 147 -15.01 35.78 -10.51
N PHE A 148 -15.40 36.24 -9.32
CA PHE A 148 -15.03 35.60 -8.07
C PHE A 148 -15.67 34.22 -7.89
N ALA A 149 -16.87 33.98 -8.41
CA ALA A 149 -17.53 32.68 -8.32
C ALA A 149 -16.76 31.61 -9.12
N VAL A 150 -16.21 32.01 -10.28
CA VAL A 150 -15.36 31.13 -11.11
C VAL A 150 -14.07 30.81 -10.38
N ILE A 151 -13.38 31.82 -9.83
CA ILE A 151 -12.14 31.63 -9.07
C ILE A 151 -12.37 30.73 -7.85
N ILE A 152 -13.42 30.97 -7.06
CA ILE A 152 -13.77 30.15 -5.90
C ILE A 152 -14.11 28.72 -6.34
N GLY A 153 -14.89 28.57 -7.41
CA GLY A 153 -15.25 27.28 -8.00
C GLY A 153 -14.04 26.47 -8.48
N MET A 154 -12.94 27.13 -8.86
CA MET A 154 -11.68 26.49 -9.26
C MET A 154 -10.77 26.20 -8.05
N MET A 155 -10.60 27.16 -7.15
CA MET A 155 -9.67 27.03 -6.02
C MET A 155 -10.13 25.99 -5.00
N VAL A 156 -11.43 25.92 -4.70
CA VAL A 156 -11.95 25.03 -3.67
C VAL A 156 -11.72 23.54 -4.01
N PRO A 157 -12.08 23.03 -5.21
CA PRO A 157 -11.79 21.64 -5.58
C PRO A 157 -10.30 21.32 -5.59
N VAL A 158 -9.44 22.25 -6.01
CA VAL A 158 -7.98 22.05 -5.98
C VAL A 158 -7.48 21.92 -4.54
N LEU A 159 -7.85 22.84 -3.65
CA LEU A 159 -7.46 22.79 -2.23
C LEU A 159 -7.97 21.52 -1.53
N LEU A 160 -9.22 21.13 -1.81
CA LEU A 160 -9.81 19.90 -1.27
C LEU A 160 -9.11 18.65 -1.82
N SER A 161 -8.70 18.66 -3.10
CA SER A 161 -7.92 17.57 -3.70
C SER A 161 -6.55 17.46 -3.08
N VAL A 162 -5.85 18.58 -2.84
CA VAL A 162 -4.56 18.59 -2.13
C VAL A 162 -4.72 18.06 -0.70
N TYR A 163 -5.76 18.48 0.01
CA TYR A 163 -6.06 17.99 1.36
C TYR A 163 -6.40 16.48 1.38
N ALA A 164 -7.16 15.99 0.38
CA ALA A 164 -7.47 14.58 0.22
C ALA A 164 -6.19 13.76 -0.07
N CYS A 165 -5.34 14.23 -0.98
CA CYS A 165 -4.02 13.65 -1.26
C CYS A 165 -3.16 13.55 0.00
N TYR A 166 -3.03 14.67 0.74
CA TYR A 166 -2.28 14.71 1.99
C TYR A 166 -2.83 13.69 3.00
N SER A 167 -4.15 13.66 3.19
CA SER A 167 -4.82 12.74 4.11
C SER A 167 -4.62 11.27 3.71
N LEU A 168 -4.74 10.94 2.43
CA LEU A 168 -4.49 9.60 1.91
C LEU A 168 -3.05 9.15 2.14
N VAL A 169 -2.07 10.01 1.85
CA VAL A 169 -0.65 9.72 2.09
C VAL A 169 -0.39 9.51 3.57
N LYS A 170 -0.92 10.37 4.44
CA LYS A 170 -0.71 10.29 5.89
C LYS A 170 -1.38 9.04 6.49
N LEU A 171 -2.63 8.76 6.16
CA LEU A 171 -3.38 7.59 6.63
C LEU A 171 -2.76 6.28 6.13
N ASN A 172 -2.32 6.24 4.87
CA ASN A 172 -1.63 5.07 4.32
C ASN A 172 -0.27 4.85 5.02
N LYS A 173 0.49 5.91 5.29
CA LYS A 173 1.73 5.81 6.07
C LYS A 173 1.45 5.28 7.47
N ALA A 174 0.41 5.80 8.13
CA ALA A 174 0.02 5.39 9.48
C ALA A 174 -0.44 3.92 9.53
N ASN A 175 -1.33 3.51 8.65
CA ASN A 175 -1.76 2.11 8.55
C ASN A 175 -0.58 1.19 8.29
N LYS A 176 0.32 1.58 7.40
CA LYS A 176 1.52 0.79 7.14
C LYS A 176 2.48 0.76 8.34
N GLN A 177 2.49 1.76 9.23
CA GLN A 177 3.28 1.72 10.46
C GLN A 177 2.58 0.92 11.56
N LEU A 178 1.25 0.88 11.56
CA LEU A 178 0.48 0.08 12.50
C LEU A 178 0.55 -1.42 12.17
N LEU A 179 0.42 -1.75 10.88
CA LEU A 179 0.55 -3.12 10.35
C LEU A 179 2.02 -3.57 10.36
N PHE A 180 2.90 -2.79 9.72
CA PHE A 180 4.29 -3.19 9.45
C PHE A 180 5.32 -2.46 10.33
N GLY A 181 4.95 -1.92 11.49
CA GLY A 181 5.82 -1.05 12.29
C GLY A 181 7.19 -1.67 12.61
N LYS A 182 7.21 -2.94 13.01
CA LYS A 182 8.43 -3.74 13.16
C LYS A 182 8.94 -4.26 11.81
N GLU A 183 8.04 -4.73 10.95
CA GLU A 183 8.37 -5.47 9.72
C GLU A 183 8.97 -4.62 8.59
N LYS A 184 8.53 -3.38 8.41
CA LYS A 184 9.12 -2.45 7.43
C LYS A 184 10.52 -2.04 7.83
N GLY A 185 10.80 -1.92 9.12
CA GLY A 185 12.16 -1.73 9.63
C GLY A 185 13.04 -2.89 9.22
N ILE A 186 12.60 -4.11 9.53
CA ILE A 186 13.30 -5.36 9.19
C ILE A 186 13.46 -5.52 7.68
N TYR A 187 12.40 -5.38 6.87
CA TYR A 187 12.47 -5.51 5.41
C TYR A 187 13.32 -4.41 4.76
N LYS A 188 13.17 -3.14 5.18
CA LYS A 188 13.98 -2.03 4.62
C LYS A 188 15.45 -2.18 5.00
N TRP A 189 15.74 -2.63 6.22
CA TRP A 189 17.08 -2.97 6.68
C TRP A 189 17.65 -4.16 5.91
N ARG A 190 16.94 -5.31 5.88
CA ARG A 190 17.29 -6.50 5.08
C ARG A 190 17.60 -6.14 3.65
N ARG A 191 16.72 -5.36 3.01
CA ARG A 191 16.89 -4.95 1.61
C ARG A 191 18.13 -4.09 1.38
N LYS A 192 18.49 -3.20 2.32
CA LYS A 192 19.74 -2.43 2.24
C LYS A 192 20.95 -3.34 2.47
N SER A 193 20.91 -4.23 3.46
CA SER A 193 21.99 -5.17 3.77
C SER A 193 22.21 -6.17 2.63
N TYR A 194 21.15 -6.78 2.10
CA TYR A 194 21.22 -7.73 0.99
C TYR A 194 21.68 -7.08 -0.31
N LYS A 195 21.31 -5.83 -0.59
CA LYS A 195 21.87 -5.13 -1.75
C LYS A 195 23.39 -5.01 -1.70
N LYS A 196 23.98 -4.86 -0.51
CA LYS A 196 25.44 -4.83 -0.35
C LYS A 196 26.07 -6.22 -0.53
N GLN A 197 25.34 -7.28 -0.21
CA GLN A 197 25.77 -8.67 -0.37
C GLN A 197 25.51 -9.24 -1.77
N ALA A 198 24.92 -8.46 -2.68
CA ALA A 198 24.63 -8.89 -4.03
C ALA A 198 25.91 -8.92 -4.86
N ASN A 199 26.19 -10.05 -5.51
CA ASN A 199 27.29 -10.15 -6.46
C ASN A 199 26.93 -9.46 -7.78
N PHE A 200 25.67 -9.57 -8.22
CA PHE A 200 25.20 -8.93 -9.45
C PHE A 200 23.69 -8.69 -9.40
N SER A 201 23.18 -7.98 -10.41
CA SER A 201 21.75 -7.74 -10.56
C SER A 201 21.29 -7.92 -12.00
N ARG A 202 20.05 -8.39 -12.20
CA ARG A 202 19.42 -8.49 -13.53
C ARG A 202 18.09 -7.76 -13.56
N GLY A 203 17.82 -7.09 -14.67
CA GLY A 203 16.55 -6.44 -14.93
C GLY A 203 15.52 -7.45 -15.43
N LYS A 204 14.29 -7.36 -14.94
CA LYS A 204 13.12 -8.01 -15.55
C LYS A 204 12.01 -6.98 -15.54
N LEU A 205 11.65 -6.47 -16.71
CA LEU A 205 10.52 -5.56 -16.87
C LEU A 205 9.25 -6.37 -17.14
N ALA A 206 8.09 -5.81 -16.84
CA ALA A 206 6.78 -6.37 -17.21
C ALA A 206 6.47 -7.79 -16.67
N TRP A 207 7.23 -8.31 -15.70
CA TRP A 207 7.02 -9.66 -15.17
C TRP A 207 5.64 -9.87 -14.51
N LYS A 208 4.98 -8.79 -14.08
CA LYS A 208 3.64 -8.83 -13.48
C LYS A 208 2.57 -9.36 -14.43
N TYR A 209 2.78 -9.23 -15.74
CA TYR A 209 1.87 -9.76 -16.77
C TYR A 209 2.11 -11.25 -17.06
N ALA A 210 3.20 -11.84 -16.55
CA ALA A 210 3.51 -13.26 -16.68
C ALA A 210 4.31 -13.76 -15.45
N PRO A 211 3.68 -13.81 -14.27
CA PRO A 211 4.37 -14.17 -13.02
C PRO A 211 4.93 -15.59 -13.06
N ASP A 212 4.25 -16.52 -13.74
CA ASP A 212 4.72 -17.90 -13.96
C ASP A 212 6.09 -17.97 -14.63
N ARG A 213 6.34 -17.09 -15.61
CA ARG A 213 7.65 -17.01 -16.28
C ARG A 213 8.72 -16.40 -15.38
N LEU A 214 8.34 -15.54 -14.44
CA LEU A 214 9.27 -15.01 -13.46
C LEU A 214 9.67 -16.09 -12.47
N GLU A 215 8.72 -16.89 -11.97
CA GLU A 215 8.99 -18.02 -11.08
C GLU A 215 10.00 -18.97 -11.72
N ALA A 216 9.69 -19.49 -12.91
CA ALA A 216 10.58 -20.41 -13.61
C ALA A 216 11.97 -19.81 -13.88
N TRP A 217 12.03 -18.51 -14.19
CA TRP A 217 13.30 -17.81 -14.36
C TRP A 217 14.10 -17.72 -13.06
N LEU A 218 13.47 -17.44 -11.92
CA LEU A 218 14.14 -17.39 -10.61
C LEU A 218 14.61 -18.78 -10.16
N GLU A 219 13.82 -19.82 -10.44
CA GLU A 219 14.17 -21.21 -10.12
C GLU A 219 15.39 -21.66 -10.91
N ASN A 220 15.42 -21.40 -12.23
CA ASN A 220 16.58 -21.67 -13.06
C ASN A 220 17.83 -20.90 -12.60
N MET A 221 17.66 -19.65 -12.11
CA MET A 221 18.76 -18.89 -11.53
C MET A 221 19.30 -19.57 -10.27
N ALA A 222 18.44 -20.06 -9.37
CA ALA A 222 18.84 -20.77 -8.16
C ALA A 222 19.56 -22.10 -8.46
N LEU A 223 19.08 -22.85 -9.45
CA LEU A 223 19.74 -24.07 -9.95
C LEU A 223 21.12 -23.77 -10.53
N ALA A 224 21.30 -22.63 -11.20
CA ALA A 224 22.60 -22.17 -11.66
C ALA A 224 23.50 -21.59 -10.54
N GLY A 225 23.13 -21.76 -9.27
CA GLY A 225 23.87 -21.23 -8.12
C GLY A 225 23.70 -19.73 -7.89
N ASN A 226 22.62 -19.13 -8.38
CA ASN A 226 22.33 -17.70 -8.19
C ASN A 226 21.05 -17.52 -7.37
N GLU A 227 21.20 -17.38 -6.06
CA GLU A 227 20.09 -17.17 -5.12
C GLU A 227 19.60 -15.72 -5.17
N LEU A 228 18.29 -15.52 -5.30
CA LEU A 228 17.66 -14.21 -5.17
C LEU A 228 17.66 -13.75 -3.71
N ILE A 229 18.30 -12.62 -3.42
CA ILE A 229 18.37 -12.05 -2.06
C ILE A 229 17.53 -10.78 -1.88
N ALA A 230 17.29 -10.03 -2.95
CA ALA A 230 16.50 -8.81 -2.88
C ALA A 230 15.92 -8.40 -4.24
N VAL A 231 14.85 -7.61 -4.19
CA VAL A 231 14.24 -6.98 -5.36
C VAL A 231 14.23 -5.45 -5.21
N SER A 232 14.29 -4.73 -6.33
CA SER A 232 14.23 -3.27 -6.36
C SER A 232 12.85 -2.75 -5.94
N ARG A 233 12.72 -1.43 -5.70
CA ARG A 233 11.53 -0.86 -5.03
C ARG A 233 10.31 -1.03 -5.93
N PHE A 234 10.55 -0.87 -7.22
CA PHE A 234 9.56 -0.94 -8.29
C PHE A 234 9.46 -2.34 -8.90
N GLY A 235 10.16 -3.34 -8.35
CA GLY A 235 10.11 -4.70 -8.88
C GLY A 235 10.94 -4.93 -10.14
N ALA A 236 11.55 -3.92 -10.73
CA ALA A 236 12.19 -4.03 -12.06
C ALA A 236 13.60 -4.68 -12.06
N ARG A 237 14.26 -4.78 -10.91
CA ARG A 237 15.66 -5.25 -10.82
C ARG A 237 15.82 -6.22 -9.65
N PHE A 238 16.41 -7.37 -9.93
CA PHE A 238 16.56 -8.51 -9.04
C PHE A 238 18.05 -8.66 -8.69
N TYR A 239 18.36 -8.78 -7.41
CA TYR A 239 19.71 -8.82 -6.87
C TYR A 239 20.04 -10.24 -6.43
N PHE A 240 21.16 -10.77 -6.91
CA PHE A 240 21.55 -12.17 -6.73
C PHE A 240 22.84 -12.30 -5.95
N ARG A 241 22.93 -13.39 -5.19
CA ARG A 241 24.15 -13.85 -4.54
C ARG A 241 24.58 -15.17 -5.17
N ARG A 242 25.87 -15.31 -5.46
CA ARG A 242 26.44 -16.59 -5.91
C ARG A 242 26.52 -17.53 -4.72
N THR A 243 25.93 -18.70 -4.88
CA THR A 243 25.84 -19.77 -3.89
C THR A 243 26.02 -21.11 -4.59
N LYS A 244 26.12 -22.21 -3.84
CA LYS A 244 25.97 -23.54 -4.44
C LYS A 244 24.58 -23.67 -5.09
N PRO A 245 24.43 -24.43 -6.18
CA PRO A 245 23.14 -24.83 -6.74
C PRO A 245 22.18 -25.31 -5.64
N LYS A 246 20.96 -24.78 -5.64
CA LYS A 246 19.92 -25.14 -4.68
C LYS A 246 18.56 -25.22 -5.36
N HIS A 247 17.75 -26.13 -4.86
CA HIS A 247 16.34 -26.20 -5.18
C HIS A 247 15.58 -25.19 -4.32
N ILE A 248 15.15 -24.09 -4.95
CA ILE A 248 14.38 -23.03 -4.30
C ILE A 248 13.12 -22.82 -5.13
N ARG A 249 11.95 -23.02 -4.53
CA ARG A 249 10.67 -22.65 -5.16
C ARG A 249 10.45 -21.16 -4.94
N TYR A 250 10.15 -20.45 -6.03
CA TYR A 250 9.69 -19.07 -5.95
C TYR A 250 8.19 -19.02 -6.26
N CYS A 251 7.44 -18.27 -5.46
CA CYS A 251 6.01 -18.06 -5.66
C CYS A 251 5.70 -16.58 -5.68
N VAL A 252 5.10 -16.13 -6.78
CA VAL A 252 4.70 -14.74 -7.00
C VAL A 252 3.20 -14.63 -6.76
N ASP A 253 2.81 -13.88 -5.74
CA ASP A 253 1.40 -13.77 -5.34
C ASP A 253 0.87 -12.34 -5.40
N TYR A 254 -0.41 -12.23 -5.71
CA TYR A 254 -1.19 -11.02 -5.94
C TYR A 254 -2.42 -11.06 -5.05
N GLN A 255 -2.45 -10.18 -4.06
CA GLN A 255 -3.49 -10.14 -3.05
C GLN A 255 -4.20 -8.80 -3.07
N ASN A 256 -5.53 -8.82 -3.22
CA ASN A 256 -6.32 -7.58 -3.13
C ASN A 256 -6.21 -6.98 -1.74
N HIS A 257 -6.18 -7.81 -0.70
CA HIS A 257 -6.14 -7.41 0.70
C HIS A 257 -5.01 -8.20 1.37
N LEU A 258 -4.04 -7.46 1.92
CA LEU A 258 -2.96 -8.04 2.71
C LEU A 258 -3.34 -7.82 4.16
N ASP A 259 -3.58 -8.91 4.87
CA ASP A 259 -3.73 -8.92 6.32
C ASP A 259 -2.44 -9.45 6.96
N ASP A 260 -2.19 -9.13 8.22
CA ASP A 260 -0.96 -9.57 8.91
C ASP A 260 -0.96 -11.11 9.05
N ALA A 261 -2.15 -11.69 9.29
CA ALA A 261 -2.37 -13.13 9.31
C ALA A 261 -1.88 -13.84 8.03
N TYR A 262 -1.95 -13.19 6.85
CA TYR A 262 -1.48 -13.76 5.59
C TYR A 262 0.05 -13.94 5.61
N PHE A 263 0.79 -12.92 6.04
CA PHE A 263 2.25 -13.01 6.05
C PHE A 263 2.76 -13.96 7.12
N ASP A 264 2.12 -13.97 8.28
CA ASP A 264 2.52 -14.83 9.39
C ASP A 264 2.23 -16.31 9.09
N LEU A 265 1.09 -16.62 8.47
CA LEU A 265 0.77 -17.98 8.03
C LEU A 265 1.86 -18.54 7.09
N HIS A 266 2.27 -17.77 6.08
CA HIS A 266 3.29 -18.23 5.15
C HIS A 266 4.68 -18.35 5.78
N ARG A 267 5.06 -17.46 6.69
CA ARG A 267 6.33 -17.57 7.44
C ARG A 267 6.35 -18.78 8.35
N GLN A 268 5.27 -19.05 9.06
CA GLN A 268 5.12 -20.25 9.90
C GLN A 268 5.22 -21.53 9.05
N ALA A 269 4.74 -21.49 7.80
CA ALA A 269 4.91 -22.58 6.83
C ALA A 269 6.33 -22.65 6.19
N GLY A 270 7.29 -21.87 6.68
CA GLY A 270 8.68 -21.88 6.23
C GLY A 270 8.98 -21.05 4.99
N TRP A 271 8.03 -20.20 4.53
CA TRP A 271 8.28 -19.32 3.38
C TRP A 271 9.00 -18.04 3.80
N THR A 272 9.99 -17.66 2.99
CA THR A 272 10.75 -16.43 3.16
C THR A 272 10.24 -15.34 2.22
N LEU A 273 9.87 -14.18 2.77
CA LEU A 273 9.40 -13.03 1.98
C LEU A 273 10.61 -12.26 1.41
N LEU A 274 10.78 -12.27 0.09
CA LEU A 274 11.87 -11.57 -0.61
C LEU A 274 11.45 -10.23 -1.19
N TYR A 275 10.17 -10.08 -1.54
CA TYR A 275 9.63 -8.84 -2.06
C TYR A 275 8.19 -8.65 -1.62
N SER A 276 7.84 -7.41 -1.29
CA SER A 276 6.46 -6.99 -1.12
C SER A 276 6.28 -5.57 -1.64
N GLN A 277 5.32 -5.40 -2.54
CA GLN A 277 4.83 -4.12 -3.03
C GLN A 277 3.43 -3.90 -2.49
N THR A 278 3.26 -2.89 -1.65
CA THR A 278 1.94 -2.49 -1.13
C THR A 278 1.49 -1.19 -1.83
N GLY A 279 1.16 -1.28 -3.12
CA GLY A 279 0.57 -0.18 -3.89
C GLY A 279 -0.94 -0.04 -3.62
N PHE A 280 -1.55 1.03 -4.14
CA PHE A 280 -3.01 1.22 -4.06
C PHE A 280 -3.75 0.22 -4.95
N LEU A 281 -3.30 0.04 -6.21
CA LEU A 281 -3.89 -0.87 -7.20
C LEU A 281 -3.14 -2.20 -7.34
N ASP A 282 -1.94 -2.28 -6.78
CA ASP A 282 -0.97 -3.29 -7.20
C ASP A 282 -0.21 -3.83 -5.99
N LYS A 283 -0.60 -5.03 -5.55
CA LYS A 283 -0.16 -5.67 -4.31
C LYS A 283 0.47 -7.02 -4.61
N TRP A 284 1.77 -6.99 -4.87
CA TRP A 284 2.56 -8.16 -5.25
C TRP A 284 3.49 -8.57 -4.11
N SER A 285 3.65 -9.88 -3.93
CA SER A 285 4.66 -10.46 -3.04
C SER A 285 5.43 -11.57 -3.76
N ILE A 286 6.71 -11.73 -3.40
CA ILE A 286 7.54 -12.84 -3.87
C ILE A 286 8.02 -13.59 -2.64
N TRP A 287 7.67 -14.86 -2.61
CA TRP A 287 8.01 -15.81 -1.56
C TRP A 287 9.02 -16.82 -2.10
N ALA A 288 9.90 -17.30 -1.23
CA ALA A 288 10.86 -18.35 -1.55
C ALA A 288 10.90 -19.42 -0.45
N LYS A 289 10.99 -20.68 -0.85
CA LYS A 289 11.17 -21.82 0.07
C LYS A 289 12.18 -22.79 -0.53
N VAL A 290 13.19 -23.12 0.25
CA VAL A 290 14.22 -24.12 -0.11
C VAL A 290 13.63 -25.50 0.14
N TYR A 291 13.94 -26.46 -0.73
CA TYR A 291 13.56 -27.86 -0.60
C TYR A 291 14.71 -28.76 -1.07
N GLU A 292 14.70 -30.03 -0.69
CA GLU A 292 15.73 -30.99 -1.09
C GLU A 292 15.33 -31.79 -2.34
N GLN A 293 16.32 -32.37 -3.00
CA GLN A 293 16.10 -33.19 -4.18
C GLN A 293 15.41 -34.51 -3.78
N GLY A 294 14.19 -34.73 -4.26
CA GLY A 294 13.36 -35.89 -3.89
C GLY A 294 12.20 -35.54 -2.94
N GLU A 295 12.20 -34.35 -2.34
CA GLU A 295 11.04 -33.85 -1.59
C GLU A 295 9.93 -33.38 -2.53
N ALA A 296 8.69 -33.42 -2.03
CA ALA A 296 7.56 -32.83 -2.74
C ALA A 296 7.77 -31.32 -2.92
N VAL A 297 7.63 -30.84 -4.16
CA VAL A 297 7.84 -29.42 -4.50
C VAL A 297 6.88 -28.56 -3.66
N PRO A 298 7.41 -27.62 -2.85
CA PRO A 298 6.57 -26.84 -1.95
C PRO A 298 5.61 -25.97 -2.75
N GLN A 299 4.34 -26.01 -2.39
CA GLN A 299 3.31 -25.18 -3.01
C GLN A 299 2.83 -24.11 -2.03
N LEU A 300 2.70 -22.87 -2.50
CA LEU A 300 2.15 -21.78 -1.67
C LEU A 300 0.63 -21.98 -1.43
N TYR A 301 -0.05 -22.59 -2.41
CA TYR A 301 -1.46 -22.97 -2.36
C TYR A 301 -1.60 -24.40 -2.91
N TYR A 302 -2.27 -25.27 -2.14
CA TYR A 302 -2.55 -26.65 -2.55
C TYR A 302 -3.78 -26.78 -3.45
N ASP A 303 -4.68 -25.79 -3.43
CA ASP A 303 -5.89 -25.79 -4.28
C ASP A 303 -5.62 -25.16 -5.66
N GLU A 304 -5.75 -25.96 -6.72
CA GLU A 304 -5.63 -25.53 -8.11
C GLU A 304 -6.71 -24.51 -8.52
N GLY A 305 -7.91 -24.59 -7.93
CA GLY A 305 -8.99 -23.62 -8.12
C GLY A 305 -8.59 -22.22 -7.62
N HIS A 306 -7.80 -22.15 -6.55
CA HIS A 306 -7.25 -20.88 -6.07
C HIS A 306 -6.24 -20.28 -7.05
N LYS A 307 -5.38 -21.09 -7.68
CA LYS A 307 -4.41 -20.64 -8.70
C LYS A 307 -5.12 -20.07 -9.92
N LEU A 308 -6.19 -20.71 -10.40
CA LEU A 308 -6.95 -20.20 -11.54
C LEU A 308 -7.72 -18.92 -11.21
N LYS A 309 -8.36 -18.85 -10.03
CA LYS A 309 -9.03 -17.63 -9.55
C LYS A 309 -8.04 -16.48 -9.43
N HIS A 310 -6.85 -16.74 -8.91
CA HIS A 310 -5.76 -15.78 -8.84
C HIS A 310 -5.35 -15.31 -10.25
N ALA A 311 -5.10 -16.22 -11.18
CA ALA A 311 -4.70 -15.87 -12.55
C ALA A 311 -5.76 -15.03 -13.27
N ARG A 312 -7.05 -15.44 -13.16
CA ARG A 312 -8.18 -14.69 -13.71
C ARG A 312 -8.24 -13.27 -13.15
N ARG A 313 -8.06 -13.12 -11.83
CA ARG A 313 -8.09 -11.83 -11.14
C ARG A 313 -6.97 -10.93 -11.63
N VAL A 314 -5.73 -11.42 -11.67
CA VAL A 314 -4.58 -10.67 -12.19
C VAL A 314 -4.89 -10.21 -13.61
N THR A 315 -5.31 -11.10 -14.50
CA THR A 315 -5.60 -10.74 -15.89
C THR A 315 -6.72 -9.70 -15.99
N MET A 316 -7.85 -9.89 -15.32
CA MET A 316 -8.97 -8.94 -15.36
C MET A 316 -8.60 -7.55 -14.85
N THR A 317 -7.83 -7.45 -13.75
CA THR A 317 -7.38 -6.15 -13.25
C THR A 317 -6.51 -5.42 -14.26
N HIS A 318 -5.59 -6.12 -14.93
CA HIS A 318 -4.76 -5.50 -15.96
C HIS A 318 -5.56 -5.15 -17.22
N LEU A 319 -6.49 -6.01 -17.64
CA LEU A 319 -7.34 -5.77 -18.81
C LEU A 319 -8.22 -4.53 -18.64
N ALA A 320 -8.82 -4.36 -17.46
CA ALA A 320 -9.65 -3.20 -17.15
C ALA A 320 -8.89 -1.87 -17.27
N PHE A 321 -7.56 -1.88 -17.10
CA PHE A 321 -6.72 -0.70 -17.26
C PHE A 321 -6.13 -0.57 -18.68
N LEU A 322 -5.66 -1.67 -19.26
CA LEU A 322 -4.97 -1.68 -20.55
C LEU A 322 -5.92 -1.37 -21.72
N ILE A 323 -7.15 -1.91 -21.71
CA ILE A 323 -8.08 -1.72 -22.83
C ILE A 323 -8.47 -0.24 -22.99
N PRO A 324 -8.96 0.47 -21.94
CA PRO A 324 -9.25 1.89 -22.08
C PRO A 324 -8.03 2.72 -22.47
N ALA A 325 -6.85 2.40 -21.92
CA ALA A 325 -5.62 3.09 -22.28
C ALA A 325 -5.28 2.93 -23.77
N ILE A 326 -5.32 1.70 -24.31
CA ILE A 326 -5.08 1.45 -25.74
C ILE A 326 -6.06 2.23 -26.60
N LEU A 327 -7.36 2.21 -26.28
CA LEU A 327 -8.38 2.94 -27.04
C LEU A 327 -8.14 4.46 -27.04
N VAL A 328 -7.79 5.03 -25.89
CA VAL A 328 -7.45 6.46 -25.78
C VAL A 328 -6.21 6.79 -26.61
N TYR A 329 -5.15 5.98 -26.53
CA TYR A 329 -3.94 6.24 -27.31
C TYR A 329 -4.15 6.04 -28.81
N VAL A 330 -4.98 5.09 -29.22
CA VAL A 330 -5.38 4.91 -30.64
C VAL A 330 -6.19 6.12 -31.13
N TYR A 331 -7.11 6.63 -30.32
CA TYR A 331 -7.87 7.84 -30.64
C TYR A 331 -6.94 9.06 -30.81
N ILE A 332 -6.04 9.27 -29.85
CA ILE A 332 -5.04 10.35 -29.89
C ILE A 332 -4.14 10.20 -31.12
N PHE A 333 -3.64 9.00 -31.39
CA PHE A 333 -2.80 8.71 -32.55
C PHE A 333 -3.53 9.04 -33.87
N ARG A 334 -4.80 8.63 -34.00
CA ARG A 334 -5.64 8.94 -35.17
C ARG A 334 -5.78 10.45 -35.36
N ASP A 335 -6.09 11.17 -34.29
CA ASP A 335 -6.29 12.62 -34.33
C ASP A 335 -5.01 13.36 -34.75
N PHE A 336 -3.86 13.02 -34.15
CA PHE A 336 -2.57 13.59 -34.54
C PHE A 336 -2.18 13.26 -35.98
N ALA A 337 -2.48 12.05 -36.45
CA ALA A 337 -2.18 11.63 -37.81
C ALA A 337 -3.00 12.40 -38.85
N LEU A 338 -4.24 12.78 -38.51
CA LEU A 338 -5.14 13.49 -39.42
C LEU A 338 -4.91 15.01 -39.43
N TYR A 339 -4.59 15.63 -38.29
CA TYR A 339 -4.62 17.09 -38.18
C TYR A 339 -3.25 17.76 -38.03
N ASN A 340 -2.26 17.10 -37.44
CA ASN A 340 -1.02 17.77 -36.98
C ASN A 340 0.26 17.29 -37.68
N GLY A 341 0.26 16.11 -38.31
CA GLY A 341 1.38 15.60 -39.13
C GLY A 341 2.73 15.43 -38.43
N ASP A 342 2.84 15.68 -37.12
CA ASP A 342 4.08 15.61 -36.35
C ASP A 342 4.57 14.17 -36.23
N THR A 343 5.55 13.82 -37.06
CA THR A 343 6.10 12.47 -37.19
C THR A 343 6.72 11.95 -35.89
N PHE A 344 7.29 12.84 -35.06
CA PHE A 344 7.87 12.45 -33.78
C PHE A 344 6.78 12.00 -32.79
N LYS A 345 5.69 12.77 -32.68
CA LYS A 345 4.56 12.40 -31.81
C LYS A 345 3.91 11.10 -32.26
N LEU A 346 3.73 10.90 -33.57
CA LEU A 346 3.22 9.66 -34.12
C LEU A 346 4.09 8.46 -33.75
N LEU A 347 5.42 8.57 -33.89
CA LEU A 347 6.34 7.50 -33.51
C LEU A 347 6.24 7.17 -32.02
N VAL A 348 6.21 8.18 -31.15
CA VAL A 348 6.09 7.99 -29.70
C VAL A 348 4.77 7.28 -29.34
N PHE A 349 3.63 7.75 -29.86
CA PHE A 349 2.34 7.13 -29.57
C PHE A 349 2.22 5.72 -30.16
N GLY A 350 2.79 5.48 -31.35
CA GLY A 350 2.87 4.15 -31.94
C GLY A 350 3.62 3.14 -31.05
N ILE A 351 4.78 3.53 -30.51
CA ILE A 351 5.54 2.69 -29.57
C ILE A 351 4.71 2.38 -28.31
N ILE A 352 4.01 3.38 -27.77
CA ILE A 352 3.15 3.20 -26.58
C ILE A 352 2.02 2.19 -26.85
N ILE A 353 1.34 2.30 -28.00
CA ILE A 353 0.27 1.37 -28.40
C ILE A 353 0.81 -0.06 -28.52
N ILE A 354 1.95 -0.24 -29.20
CA ILE A 354 2.60 -1.54 -29.34
C ILE A 354 2.95 -2.12 -27.96
N GLN A 355 3.51 -1.30 -27.07
CA GLN A 355 3.89 -1.72 -25.73
C GLN A 355 2.68 -2.18 -24.89
N PHE A 356 1.58 -1.42 -24.87
CA PHE A 356 0.38 -1.82 -24.14
C PHE A 356 -0.28 -3.05 -24.73
N THR A 357 -0.28 -3.19 -26.07
CA THR A 357 -0.78 -4.38 -26.76
C THR A 357 0.05 -5.62 -26.39
N ALA A 358 1.38 -5.49 -26.33
CA ALA A 358 2.25 -6.57 -25.89
C ALA A 358 1.95 -7.01 -24.44
N PHE A 359 1.69 -6.06 -23.52
CA PHE A 359 1.29 -6.37 -22.15
C PHE A 359 -0.07 -7.06 -22.07
N PHE A 360 -1.04 -6.61 -22.88
CA PHE A 360 -2.35 -7.24 -23.01
C PHE A 360 -2.22 -8.71 -23.44
N ILE A 361 -1.41 -8.97 -24.47
CA ILE A 361 -1.17 -10.32 -24.98
C ILE A 361 -0.50 -11.18 -23.90
N GLN A 362 0.53 -10.68 -23.22
CA GLN A 362 1.23 -11.43 -22.17
C GLN A 362 0.30 -11.83 -21.03
N SER A 363 -0.52 -10.89 -20.55
CA SER A 363 -1.50 -11.11 -19.48
C SER A 363 -2.56 -12.15 -19.87
N SER A 364 -3.03 -12.09 -21.11
CA SER A 364 -4.01 -13.04 -21.65
C SER A 364 -3.42 -14.44 -21.83
N LEU A 365 -2.18 -14.53 -22.33
CA LEU A 365 -1.47 -15.80 -22.46
C LEU A 365 -1.14 -16.42 -21.10
N TYR A 366 -0.87 -15.62 -20.07
CA TYR A 366 -0.71 -16.10 -18.69
C TYR A 366 -1.97 -16.83 -18.21
N TYR A 367 -3.14 -16.22 -18.35
CA TYR A 367 -4.41 -16.87 -18.00
C TYR A 367 -4.62 -18.17 -18.77
N LYS A 368 -4.40 -18.17 -20.09
CA LYS A 368 -4.51 -19.39 -20.91
C LYS A 368 -3.57 -20.51 -20.43
N ARG A 369 -2.31 -20.18 -20.08
CA ARG A 369 -1.34 -21.15 -19.55
C ARG A 369 -1.79 -21.72 -18.21
N MET A 370 -2.32 -20.89 -17.31
CA MET A 370 -2.81 -21.36 -16.01
C MET A 370 -4.05 -22.24 -16.16
N LYS A 371 -5.00 -21.86 -17.02
CA LYS A 371 -6.18 -22.68 -17.33
C LYS A 371 -5.77 -24.06 -17.85
N LYS A 372 -4.85 -24.13 -18.82
CA LYS A 372 -4.34 -25.39 -19.37
C LYS A 372 -3.60 -26.26 -18.34
N LYS A 373 -2.94 -25.65 -17.35
CA LYS A 373 -2.30 -26.41 -16.26
C LYS A 373 -3.35 -27.08 -15.37
N VAL A 374 -4.41 -26.35 -15.01
CA VAL A 374 -5.49 -26.89 -14.18
C VAL A 374 -6.28 -27.99 -14.91
N GLU A 375 -6.54 -27.85 -16.21
CA GLU A 375 -7.26 -28.86 -17.00
C GLU A 375 -6.49 -30.17 -17.25
N ARG A 376 -5.18 -30.21 -16.93
CA ARG A 376 -4.34 -31.40 -17.08
C ARG A 376 -4.24 -32.25 -15.81
N TYR A 377 -4.77 -31.74 -14.70
CA TYR A 377 -4.96 -32.46 -13.44
C TYR A 377 -6.45 -32.77 -13.29
#